data_AF-A0A519EI84-F1
#
_entry.id   AF-A0A519EI84-F1
#
_cell.length_a   1.000
_cell.length_b   1.000
_cell.length_c   1.000
_cell.angle_alpha   90.00
_cell.angle_beta   90.00
_cell.angle_gamma   90.00
#
_symmetry.space_group_name_H-M   'P 1'
#
loop_
_entity.id
_entity.type
_entity.pdbx_description
1 polymer ?
#
loop_
_entity_poly.entity_id
_entity_poly.type
_entity_poly.pdbx_seq_one_letter_code
_entity_poly.pdbx_strand_id
1 'polypeptide(L)'
;MTKSRRADAPLTRAEFLSEEGVLVVTRPTPPAAPPTPGQPIAVSGNPAEGDEILLAVWDDGSASALHGHVDLGTGIQTALMQIVAEELDLGMPCIRVMLGDTARAPNQGGTIASASIQIHAQPLRLA
;
A
#
# COMPACT_ATOMS: atom_id res chain seq x y z
N MET A 1 7.94 -8.74 26.42
CA MET A 1 7.31 -7.54 25.84
C MET A 1 7.88 -7.36 24.45
N THR A 2 7.13 -7.72 23.41
CA THR A 2 7.59 -7.58 22.03
C THR A 2 7.61 -6.08 21.70
N LYS A 3 8.77 -5.57 21.29
CA LYS A 3 8.91 -4.17 20.86
C LYS A 3 7.94 -3.93 19.70
N SER A 4 7.18 -2.83 19.72
CA SER A 4 6.30 -2.47 18.60
C SER A 4 7.17 -2.23 17.37
N ARG A 5 6.87 -2.90 16.25
CA ARG A 5 7.60 -2.75 14.98
C ARG A 5 7.32 -1.37 14.40
N ARG A 6 8.31 -0.74 13.79
CA ARG A 6 8.11 0.55 13.12
C ARG A 6 7.09 0.46 11.98
N ALA A 7 6.99 -0.69 11.31
CA ALA A 7 5.98 -0.95 10.27
C ALA A 7 4.51 -0.84 10.72
N ASP A 8 4.22 -0.86 12.02
CA ASP A 8 2.88 -0.74 12.57
C ASP A 8 2.52 0.70 12.98
N ALA A 9 3.48 1.63 13.01
CA ALA A 9 3.31 2.95 13.62
C ALA A 9 2.56 3.97 12.74
N PRO A 10 2.88 4.15 11.44
CA PRO A 10 2.33 5.27 10.69
C PRO A 10 0.82 5.13 10.41
N LEU A 11 0.10 6.22 10.62
CA LEU A 11 -1.35 6.36 10.42
C LEU A 11 -1.72 7.19 9.20
N THR A 12 -0.79 7.95 8.64
CA THR A 12 -1.01 8.83 7.48
C THR A 12 0.15 8.73 6.48
N ARG A 13 -0.07 9.11 5.22
CA ARG A 13 1.01 9.22 4.21
C ARG A 13 2.12 10.18 4.65
N ALA A 14 1.75 11.30 5.25
CA ALA A 14 2.70 12.31 5.71
C ALA A 14 3.67 11.73 6.75
N GLU A 15 3.19 10.87 7.66
CA GLU A 15 4.05 10.19 8.63
C GLU A 15 5.10 9.31 7.93
N PHE A 16 4.71 8.44 6.99
CA PHE A 16 5.68 7.65 6.21
C PHE A 16 6.75 8.51 5.54
N LEU A 17 6.36 9.63 4.94
CA LEU A 17 7.25 10.51 4.18
C LEU A 17 8.18 11.36 5.06
N SER A 18 7.81 11.58 6.32
CA SER A 18 8.57 12.41 7.26
C SER A 18 9.47 11.63 8.21
N GLU A 19 9.30 10.31 8.29
CA GLU A 19 10.07 9.44 9.17
C GLU A 19 11.51 9.26 8.68
N GLU A 20 12.44 9.16 9.62
CA GLU A 20 13.84 8.82 9.34
C GLU A 20 14.08 7.31 9.43
N GLY A 21 15.14 6.80 8.81
CA GLY A 21 15.47 5.37 8.89
C GLY A 21 14.45 4.47 8.19
N VAL A 22 13.80 4.99 7.14
CA VAL A 22 12.87 4.26 6.29
C VAL A 22 13.19 4.52 4.83
N LEU A 23 13.23 3.46 4.03
CA LEU A 23 13.20 3.55 2.57
C LEU A 23 11.74 3.47 2.14
N VAL A 24 11.24 4.52 1.49
CA VAL A 24 9.84 4.60 1.05
C VAL A 24 9.78 4.53 -0.47
N VAL A 25 9.07 3.53 -0.98
CA VAL A 25 8.76 3.39 -2.40
C VAL A 25 7.40 4.01 -2.66
N THR A 26 7.39 5.03 -3.50
CA THR A 26 6.20 5.84 -3.78
C THR A 26 5.86 5.85 -5.26
N ARG A 27 4.67 6.35 -5.57
CA ARG A 27 4.32 6.87 -6.89
C ARG A 27 3.67 8.25 -6.77
N PRO A 28 3.79 9.12 -7.78
CA PRO A 28 3.03 10.36 -7.83
C PRO A 28 1.53 10.08 -7.72
N THR A 29 0.82 10.86 -6.90
CA THR A 29 -0.65 10.77 -6.82
C THR A 29 -1.26 11.18 -8.16
N PRO A 30 -2.03 10.31 -8.83
CA PRO A 30 -2.65 10.65 -10.10
C PRO A 30 -3.63 11.82 -9.96
N PRO A 31 -3.69 12.76 -10.93
CA PRO A 31 -4.69 13.82 -10.89
C PRO A 31 -6.09 13.24 -11.03
N ALA A 32 -7.08 13.93 -10.46
CA ALA A 32 -8.48 13.52 -10.58
C ALA A 32 -8.91 13.49 -12.05
N ALA A 33 -9.50 12.37 -12.46
CA ALA A 33 -10.05 12.25 -13.81
C ALA A 33 -11.28 13.17 -13.95
N PRO A 34 -11.50 13.78 -15.12
CA PRO A 34 -12.70 14.58 -15.35
C PRO A 34 -13.95 13.70 -15.25
N PRO A 35 -15.06 14.24 -14.73
CA PRO A 35 -16.31 13.50 -14.62
C PRO A 35 -16.81 13.09 -16.01
N THR A 36 -17.20 11.82 -16.14
CA THR A 36 -17.77 11.28 -17.37
C THR A 36 -19.29 11.21 -17.25
N PRO A 37 -20.08 11.81 -18.17
CA PRO A 37 -21.54 11.76 -18.11
C PRO A 37 -22.07 10.32 -18.02
N GLY A 38 -22.99 10.08 -17.09
CA GLY A 38 -23.62 8.77 -16.88
C GLY A 38 -22.78 7.74 -16.11
N GLN A 39 -21.55 8.06 -15.71
CA GLN A 39 -20.74 7.23 -14.83
C GLN A 39 -20.92 7.62 -13.36
N PRO A 40 -20.84 6.66 -12.41
CA PRO A 40 -20.78 6.98 -10.99
C PRO A 40 -19.60 7.90 -10.65
N ILE A 41 -19.76 8.67 -9.59
CA ILE A 41 -18.67 9.51 -9.07
C ILE A 41 -17.55 8.60 -8.56
N ALA A 42 -16.35 8.75 -9.13
CA ALA A 42 -15.14 8.12 -8.62
C ALA A 42 -14.46 9.05 -7.61
N VAL A 43 -14.09 8.50 -6.46
CA VAL A 43 -13.26 9.21 -5.48
C VAL A 43 -11.80 9.09 -5.94
N SER A 44 -11.22 10.21 -6.37
CA SER A 44 -9.83 10.28 -6.80
C SER A 44 -8.90 10.44 -5.59
N GLY A 45 -7.62 10.06 -5.75
CA GLY A 45 -6.59 10.45 -4.78
C GLY A 45 -6.44 11.97 -4.72
N ASN A 46 -6.02 12.49 -3.56
CA ASN A 46 -5.80 13.91 -3.34
C ASN A 46 -4.31 14.24 -3.44
N PRO A 47 -3.82 14.95 -4.49
CA PRO A 47 -2.41 15.29 -4.61
C PRO A 47 -1.87 16.15 -3.44
N ALA A 48 -2.73 16.84 -2.69
CA ALA A 48 -2.32 17.60 -1.52
C ALA A 48 -1.87 16.71 -0.35
N GLU A 49 -2.18 15.41 -0.38
CA GLU A 49 -1.74 14.41 0.61
C GLU A 49 -0.36 13.81 0.28
N GLY A 50 0.30 14.31 -0.77
CA GLY A 50 1.62 13.86 -1.21
C GLY A 50 1.56 12.64 -2.12
N ASP A 51 2.72 12.03 -2.35
CA ASP A 51 2.85 10.81 -3.14
C ASP A 51 2.22 9.60 -2.44
N GLU A 52 1.71 8.66 -3.23
CA GLU A 52 1.11 7.45 -2.69
C GLU A 52 2.19 6.44 -2.30
N ILE A 53 2.07 5.89 -1.09
CA ILE A 53 3.04 4.93 -0.55
C ILE A 53 2.68 3.53 -1.06
N LEU A 54 3.67 2.80 -1.58
CA LEU A 54 3.50 1.43 -2.07
C LEU A 54 4.15 0.44 -1.10
N LEU A 55 5.38 0.74 -0.70
CA LEU A 55 6.17 -0.06 0.23
C LEU A 55 7.00 0.87 1.12
N ALA A 56 7.19 0.50 2.39
CA ALA A 56 8.14 1.13 3.30
C ALA A 56 8.98 0.05 3.98
N VAL A 57 10.31 0.16 3.90
CA VAL A 57 11.26 -0.76 4.53
C VAL A 57 11.98 -0.02 5.66
N TRP A 58 11.88 -0.54 6.88
CA TRP A 58 12.32 0.13 8.09
C TRP A 58 13.68 -0.39 8.56
N ASP A 59 14.46 0.47 9.21
CA ASP A 59 15.77 0.14 9.79
C ASP A 59 15.73 -0.87 10.96
N ASP A 60 14.54 -1.18 11.48
CA ASP A 60 14.32 -2.25 12.46
C ASP A 60 14.09 -3.63 11.84
N GLY A 61 14.17 -3.73 10.49
CA GLY A 61 13.98 -4.96 9.73
C GLY A 61 12.51 -5.31 9.46
N SER A 62 11.57 -4.43 9.81
CA SER A 62 10.16 -4.58 9.44
C SER A 62 9.84 -3.90 8.09
N ALA A 63 8.71 -4.25 7.48
CA ALA A 63 8.24 -3.63 6.25
C ALA A 63 6.72 -3.37 6.28
N SER A 64 6.28 -2.25 5.72
CA SER A 64 4.87 -1.94 5.48
C SER A 64 4.58 -2.04 3.99
N ALA A 65 3.61 -2.87 3.59
CA ALA A 65 3.15 -2.98 2.21
C ALA A 65 1.74 -2.44 2.11
N LEU A 66 1.52 -1.47 1.22
CA LEU A 66 0.24 -0.78 1.11
C LEU A 66 -0.41 -1.09 -0.23
N HIS A 67 -1.70 -1.41 -0.18
CA HIS A 67 -2.45 -1.82 -1.36
C HIS A 67 -3.89 -1.29 -1.27
N GLY A 68 -4.37 -0.68 -2.36
CA GLY A 68 -5.67 0.00 -2.40
C GLY A 68 -6.86 -0.95 -2.40
N HIS A 69 -6.70 -2.19 -2.87
CA HIS A 69 -7.77 -3.18 -2.80
C HIS A 69 -7.98 -3.70 -1.37
N VAL A 70 -9.24 -4.05 -1.09
CA VAL A 70 -9.67 -4.72 0.15
C VAL A 70 -9.82 -6.22 -0.07
N ASP A 71 -9.63 -7.01 0.98
CA ASP A 71 -9.90 -8.44 0.93
C ASP A 71 -11.38 -8.72 1.25
N LEU A 72 -12.03 -9.47 0.36
CA LEU A 72 -13.44 -9.85 0.46
C LEU A 72 -13.60 -11.37 0.64
N GLY A 73 -12.60 -12.03 1.24
CA GLY A 73 -12.57 -13.47 1.49
C GLY A 73 -11.72 -14.25 0.48
N THR A 74 -10.95 -13.55 -0.34
CA THR A 74 -10.05 -14.14 -1.35
C THR A 74 -8.67 -14.48 -0.80
N GLY A 75 -8.28 -13.90 0.34
CA GLY A 75 -6.97 -14.09 0.93
C GLY A 75 -5.88 -13.21 0.33
N ILE A 76 -6.24 -12.10 -0.33
CA ILE A 76 -5.25 -11.21 -0.98
C ILE A 76 -4.27 -10.61 0.02
N GLN A 77 -4.66 -10.39 1.28
CA GLN A 77 -3.71 -9.89 2.28
C GLN A 77 -2.55 -10.86 2.49
N THR A 78 -2.87 -12.15 2.62
CA THR A 78 -1.88 -13.23 2.76
C THR A 78 -1.03 -13.36 1.50
N ALA A 79 -1.64 -13.35 0.32
CA ALA A 79 -0.92 -13.48 -0.95
C ALA A 79 0.06 -12.32 -1.17
N LEU A 80 -0.36 -11.08 -0.90
CA LEU A 80 0.51 -9.90 -1.00
C LEU A 80 1.64 -9.94 0.04
N MET A 81 1.37 -10.44 1.25
CA MET A 81 2.41 -10.64 2.27
C MET A 81 3.46 -11.66 1.81
N GLN A 82 3.05 -12.75 1.17
CA GLN A 82 3.96 -13.76 0.62
C GLN A 82 4.83 -13.18 -0.50
N ILE A 83 4.22 -12.37 -1.39
CA ILE A 83 4.97 -11.65 -2.44
C ILE A 83 6.04 -10.78 -1.80
N VAL A 84 5.67 -9.89 -0.88
CA VAL A 84 6.65 -8.98 -0.26
C VAL A 84 7.72 -9.73 0.55
N ALA A 85 7.36 -10.83 1.21
CA ALA A 85 8.30 -11.68 1.92
C ALA A 85 9.35 -12.29 0.98
N GLU A 86 8.91 -12.80 -0.17
CA GLU A 86 9.78 -13.39 -1.19
C GLU A 86 10.74 -12.35 -1.79
N GLU A 87 10.24 -11.18 -2.18
CA GLU A 87 11.03 -10.16 -2.86
C GLU A 87 12.03 -9.47 -1.91
N LEU A 88 11.69 -9.31 -0.63
CA LEU A 88 12.56 -8.67 0.38
C LEU A 88 13.40 -9.65 1.21
N ASP A 89 13.25 -10.96 1.01
CA ASP A 89 13.86 -12.02 1.84
C ASP A 89 13.56 -11.82 3.35
N LEU A 90 12.31 -11.48 3.66
CA LEU A 90 11.84 -11.24 5.03
C LEU A 90 10.90 -12.34 5.50
N GLY A 91 10.95 -12.66 6.79
CA GLY A 91 9.90 -13.46 7.41
C GLY A 91 8.55 -12.71 7.36
N MET A 92 7.46 -13.41 7.02
CA MET A 92 6.10 -12.85 7.06
C MET A 92 5.76 -12.09 8.37
N PRO A 93 6.20 -12.53 9.58
CA PRO A 93 5.99 -11.79 10.82
C PRO A 93 6.67 -10.41 10.90
N CYS A 94 7.56 -10.06 9.98
CA CYS A 94 8.18 -8.74 9.88
C CYS A 94 7.36 -7.76 9.01
N ILE A 95 6.35 -8.25 8.28
CA ILE A 95 5.61 -7.47 7.29
C ILE A 95 4.26 -7.05 7.87
N ARG A 96 3.84 -5.82 7.54
CA ARG A 96 2.50 -5.30 7.77
C ARG A 96 1.86 -4.96 6.43
N VAL A 97 0.86 -5.75 6.02
CA VAL A 97 0.06 -5.44 4.82
C VAL A 97 -1.15 -4.59 5.22
N MET A 98 -1.30 -3.42 4.61
CA MET A 98 -2.42 -2.49 4.80
C MET A 98 -3.28 -2.45 3.53
N LEU A 99 -4.55 -2.82 3.67
CA LEU A 99 -5.50 -2.94 2.56
C LEU A 99 -6.58 -1.85 2.66
N GLY A 100 -6.82 -1.12 1.57
CA GLY A 100 -7.94 -0.19 1.43
C GLY A 100 -8.01 0.95 2.45
N ASP A 101 -6.91 1.25 3.14
CA ASP A 101 -6.83 2.36 4.09
C ASP A 101 -6.63 3.68 3.33
N THR A 102 -7.69 4.46 3.17
CA THR A 102 -7.66 5.66 2.33
C THR A 102 -6.75 6.77 2.88
N ALA A 103 -6.34 6.73 4.15
CA ALA A 103 -5.41 7.71 4.72
C ALA A 103 -3.93 7.40 4.38
N ARG A 104 -3.64 6.20 3.87
CA ARG A 104 -2.27 5.68 3.71
C ARG A 104 -2.04 4.99 2.36
N ALA A 105 -2.93 4.08 1.97
CA ALA A 105 -2.79 3.21 0.82
C ALA A 105 -2.99 3.95 -0.52
N PRO A 106 -2.41 3.46 -1.62
CA PRO A 106 -2.58 4.06 -2.94
C PRO A 106 -4.01 3.84 -3.45
N ASN A 107 -4.55 4.79 -4.20
CA ASN A 107 -5.84 4.60 -4.86
C ASN A 107 -5.68 3.68 -6.09
N GLN A 108 -6.14 2.44 -5.97
CA GLN A 108 -6.08 1.42 -7.03
C GLN A 108 -7.47 1.04 -7.56
N GLY A 109 -8.52 1.75 -7.13
CA GLY A 109 -9.90 1.37 -7.42
C GLY A 109 -10.39 0.21 -6.57
N GLY A 110 -11.49 -0.40 -7.00
CA GLY A 110 -12.14 -1.49 -6.26
C GLY A 110 -11.52 -2.86 -6.53
N THR A 111 -11.69 -3.78 -5.58
CA THR A 111 -11.33 -5.20 -5.74
C THR A 111 -12.24 -5.88 -6.76
N ILE A 112 -11.91 -5.81 -8.04
CA ILE A 112 -12.70 -6.38 -9.14
C ILE A 112 -11.83 -7.05 -10.20
N ALA A 113 -12.47 -7.78 -11.12
CA ALA A 113 -11.87 -8.31 -12.34
C ALA A 113 -10.60 -9.17 -12.13
N SER A 114 -10.46 -9.81 -10.96
CA SER A 114 -9.28 -10.60 -10.58
C SER A 114 -7.94 -9.84 -10.71
N ALA A 115 -7.99 -8.51 -10.61
CA ALA A 115 -6.87 -7.64 -10.94
C ALA A 115 -5.85 -7.47 -9.78
N SER A 116 -6.21 -7.83 -8.54
CA SER A 116 -5.39 -7.58 -7.34
C SER A 116 -3.95 -8.10 -7.50
N ILE A 117 -3.79 -9.37 -7.85
CA ILE A 117 -2.47 -9.98 -8.04
C ILE A 117 -1.94 -9.71 -9.46
N GLN A 118 -2.77 -9.91 -10.48
CA GLN A 118 -2.33 -9.85 -11.87
C GLN A 118 -1.85 -8.46 -12.30
N ILE A 119 -2.43 -7.39 -11.74
CA ILE A 119 -2.20 -6.01 -12.16
C ILE A 119 -1.65 -5.19 -10.99
N HIS A 120 -2.34 -5.20 -9.85
CA HIS A 120 -2.09 -4.21 -8.79
C HIS A 120 -0.98 -4.60 -7.80
N ALA A 121 -0.53 -5.86 -7.80
CA ALA A 121 0.61 -6.32 -7.01
C ALA A 121 1.97 -6.02 -7.67
N GLN A 122 1.99 -5.59 -8.94
CA GLN A 122 3.24 -5.35 -9.67
C GLN A 122 4.20 -4.40 -8.94
N PRO A 123 3.75 -3.27 -8.32
CA PRO A 123 4.66 -2.44 -7.57
C PRO A 123 5.32 -3.16 -6.39
N LEU A 124 4.60 -4.06 -5.71
CA LEU A 124 5.16 -4.85 -4.61
C LEU A 124 6.13 -5.95 -5.07
N ARG A 125 6.14 -6.28 -6.37
CA ARG A 125 7.11 -7.20 -6.99
C ARG A 125 8.37 -6.53 -7.52
N LEU A 126 8.30 -5.22 -7.78
CA LEU A 126 9.38 -4.47 -8.44
C LEU A 126 10.05 -3.45 -7.51
N ALA A 127 9.49 -3.24 -6.32
CA ALA A 127 9.93 -2.28 -5.33
C ALA A 127 11.28 -2.66 -4.70
#